data_AF-A0A2E8V3N9-F1
#
_entry.id   AF-A0A2E8V3N9-F1
#
_cell.length_a   1.000
_cell.length_b   1.000
_cell.length_c   1.000
_cell.angle_alpha   90.00
_cell.angle_beta   90.00
_cell.angle_gamma   90.00
#
_symmetry.space_group_name_H-M   'P 1'
#
loop_
_entity.id
_entity.type
_entity.pdbx_description
1 polymer ?
#
loop_
_entity_poly.entity_id
_entity_poly.type
_entity_poly.pdbx_seq_one_letter_code
_entity_poly.pdbx_strand_id
1 'polypeptide(L)'
;MDPNSGLLDLVRTLALLAHPVLACGLIYWIWWQYSWRKKSSELKGELRKEALNQHEKMGDRLVWATFFVIMVAFIGKAIAGWRTNGDIFSEIWPTNLHGYMGPLGFILLLILARMGKQTRDARLEGKKFSHLKLKHGRAADFIIIIAIIHAFLGFLYIFSVL
;
A
#
# COMPACT_ATOMS: atom_id res chain seq x y z
N MET A 1 29.92 27.45 -6.74
CA MET A 1 28.86 26.51 -6.36
C MET A 1 28.32 26.98 -5.03
N ASP A 2 27.04 27.35 -5.00
CA ASP A 2 26.41 27.84 -3.78
C ASP A 2 26.32 26.63 -2.81
N PRO A 3 26.94 26.64 -1.62
CA PRO A 3 26.94 25.47 -0.73
C PRO A 3 25.53 25.06 -0.29
N ASN A 4 24.57 25.98 -0.40
CA ASN A 4 23.16 25.68 -0.25
C ASN A 4 22.67 24.72 -1.34
N SER A 5 23.10 24.83 -2.60
CA SER A 5 22.57 24.02 -3.71
C SER A 5 22.67 22.50 -3.46
N GLY A 6 23.77 22.03 -2.87
CA GLY A 6 23.95 20.60 -2.55
C GLY A 6 23.03 20.09 -1.43
N LEU A 7 22.82 20.89 -0.38
CA LEU A 7 21.87 20.55 0.69
C LEU A 7 20.42 20.68 0.20
N LEU A 8 20.14 21.67 -0.66
CA LEU A 8 18.79 21.90 -1.18
C LEU A 8 18.32 20.71 -2.04
N ASP A 9 19.24 20.11 -2.80
CA ASP A 9 18.99 18.96 -3.65
C ASP A 9 18.86 17.64 -2.86
N LEU A 10 19.62 17.51 -1.77
CA LEU A 10 19.52 16.36 -0.86
C LEU A 10 18.15 16.27 -0.19
N VAL A 11 17.61 17.39 0.33
CA VAL A 11 16.30 17.39 1.02
C VAL A 11 15.18 16.98 0.05
N ARG A 12 15.17 17.54 -1.17
CA ARG A 12 14.20 17.17 -2.21
C ARG A 12 14.31 15.68 -2.56
N THR A 13 15.53 15.20 -2.77
CA THR A 13 15.80 13.79 -3.10
C THR A 13 15.31 12.85 -2.00
N LEU A 14 15.63 13.12 -0.74
CA LEU A 14 15.17 12.32 0.40
C LEU A 14 13.64 12.33 0.52
N ALA A 15 13.01 13.50 0.32
CA ALA A 15 11.56 13.63 0.37
C ALA A 15 10.85 12.81 -0.72
N LEU A 16 11.41 12.78 -1.94
CA LEU A 16 10.87 11.99 -3.05
C LEU A 16 11.15 10.49 -2.91
N LEU A 17 12.29 10.10 -2.34
CA LEU A 17 12.68 8.69 -2.13
C LEU A 17 12.03 8.04 -0.91
N ALA A 18 11.52 8.81 0.05
CA ALA A 18 10.86 8.27 1.24
C ALA A 18 9.68 7.34 0.88
N HIS A 19 8.85 7.76 -0.08
CA HIS A 19 7.70 6.97 -0.53
C HIS A 19 8.10 5.61 -1.13
N PRO A 20 8.94 5.51 -2.19
CA PRO A 20 9.27 4.21 -2.79
C PRO A 20 9.95 3.25 -1.81
N VAL A 21 10.76 3.74 -0.87
CA VAL A 21 11.35 2.91 0.19
C VAL A 21 10.28 2.30 1.09
N LEU A 22 9.34 3.12 1.58
CA LEU A 22 8.22 2.62 2.39
C LEU A 22 7.27 1.72 1.59
N ALA A 23 7.07 2.03 0.32
CA ALA A 23 6.24 1.23 -0.59
C ALA A 23 6.80 -0.18 -0.79
N CYS A 24 8.12 -0.36 -0.87
CA CYS A 24 8.75 -1.67 -0.88
C CYS A 24 8.39 -2.50 0.37
N GLY A 25 8.41 -1.87 1.55
CA GLY A 25 7.98 -2.50 2.80
C GLY A 25 6.49 -2.89 2.76
N LEU A 26 5.62 -2.03 2.23
CA LEU A 26 4.20 -2.34 2.04
C LEU A 26 3.97 -3.48 1.05
N ILE A 27 4.69 -3.54 -0.07
CA ILE A 27 4.57 -4.62 -1.05
C ILE A 27 4.93 -5.96 -0.41
N TYR A 28 6.02 -5.99 0.37
CA TYR A 28 6.38 -7.17 1.14
C TYR A 28 5.26 -7.59 2.10
N TRP A 29 4.65 -6.63 2.83
CA TRP A 29 3.53 -6.92 3.72
C TRP A 29 2.30 -7.43 2.94
N ILE A 30 1.93 -6.79 1.83
CA ILE A 30 0.83 -7.23 0.96
C ILE A 30 1.09 -8.67 0.48
N TRP A 31 2.31 -8.99 0.07
CA TRP A 31 2.69 -10.34 -0.34
C TRP A 31 2.56 -11.36 0.80
N TRP A 32 2.97 -10.98 2.01
CA TRP A 32 2.80 -11.81 3.20
C TRP A 32 1.32 -12.07 3.52
N GLN A 33 0.47 -11.04 3.42
CA GLN A 33 -0.99 -11.19 3.57
C GLN A 33 -1.58 -12.09 2.49
N TYR A 34 -1.16 -11.93 1.24
CA TYR A 34 -1.61 -12.77 0.13
C TYR A 34 -1.22 -14.24 0.30
N SER A 35 -0.02 -14.49 0.82
CA SER A 35 0.51 -15.82 1.11
C SER A 35 -0.31 -16.59 2.16
N TRP A 36 -1.18 -15.91 2.92
CA TRP A 36 -2.11 -16.54 3.86
C TRP A 36 -2.94 -17.65 3.21
N ARG A 37 -3.35 -17.50 1.93
CA ARG A 37 -4.15 -18.53 1.24
C ARG A 37 -3.46 -19.90 1.32
N LYS A 38 -2.18 -19.95 0.97
CA LYS A 38 -1.36 -21.16 1.01
C LYS A 38 -1.05 -21.58 2.45
N LYS A 39 -0.61 -20.65 3.29
CA LYS A 39 -0.23 -20.95 4.68
C LYS A 39 -1.41 -21.52 5.50
N SER A 40 -2.63 -21.03 5.24
CA SER A 40 -3.84 -21.43 5.97
C SER A 40 -4.26 -22.89 5.78
N SER A 41 -3.82 -23.55 4.69
CA SER A 41 -4.08 -24.98 4.46
C SER A 41 -3.05 -25.90 5.11
N GLU A 42 -1.86 -25.38 5.42
CA GLU A 42 -0.77 -26.15 6.02
C GLU A 42 -0.90 -26.20 7.56
N LEU A 43 -1.43 -25.13 8.16
CA LEU A 43 -1.60 -25.01 9.60
C LEU A 43 -2.83 -25.79 10.12
N LYS A 44 -2.75 -26.31 11.35
CA LYS A 44 -3.86 -27.01 12.03
C LYS A 44 -4.01 -26.54 13.48
N GLY A 45 -5.15 -26.85 14.09
CA GLY A 45 -5.41 -26.62 15.51
C GLY A 45 -5.23 -25.16 15.94
N GLU A 46 -4.64 -24.95 17.12
CA GLU A 46 -4.41 -23.64 17.72
C GLU A 46 -3.46 -22.75 16.90
N LEU A 47 -2.42 -23.33 16.28
CA LEU A 47 -1.51 -22.58 15.40
C LEU A 47 -2.25 -21.90 14.25
N ARG A 48 -3.26 -22.57 13.68
CA ARG A 48 -4.10 -21.99 12.62
C ARG A 48 -4.98 -20.87 13.14
N LYS A 49 -5.54 -21.01 14.36
CA LYS A 49 -6.38 -19.97 14.98
C LYS A 49 -5.57 -18.71 15.26
N GLU A 50 -4.38 -18.86 15.83
CA GLU A 50 -3.48 -17.74 16.11
C GLU A 50 -3.04 -17.04 14.82
N ALA A 51 -2.60 -17.80 13.81
CA ALA A 51 -2.20 -17.22 12.53
C ALA A 51 -3.36 -16.52 11.81
N LEU A 52 -4.60 -17.02 11.94
CA LEU A 52 -5.79 -16.35 11.41
C LEU A 52 -6.06 -15.04 12.13
N ASN A 53 -5.99 -15.02 13.47
CA ASN A 53 -6.14 -13.80 14.25
C ASN A 53 -5.09 -12.74 13.87
N GLN A 54 -3.84 -13.17 13.65
CA GLN A 54 -2.78 -12.30 13.16
C GLN A 54 -3.05 -11.78 11.75
N HIS A 55 -3.50 -12.63 10.82
CA HIS A 55 -3.88 -12.20 9.47
C HIS A 55 -4.98 -11.12 9.53
N GLU A 56 -6.03 -11.33 10.32
CA GLU A 56 -7.12 -10.37 10.49
C GLU A 56 -6.63 -9.03 11.07
N LYS A 57 -5.85 -9.07 12.16
CA LYS A 57 -5.28 -7.87 12.81
C LYS A 57 -4.32 -7.11 11.89
N MET A 58 -3.49 -7.82 11.14
CA MET A 58 -2.52 -7.22 10.23
C MET A 58 -3.17 -6.68 8.97
N GLY A 59 -4.27 -7.27 8.50
CA GLY A 59 -5.08 -6.71 7.42
C GLY A 59 -5.64 -5.34 7.77
N ASP A 60 -6.11 -5.16 9.01
CA ASP A 60 -6.58 -3.84 9.48
C ASP A 60 -5.44 -2.81 9.58
N ARG A 61 -4.27 -3.23 10.07
CA ARG A 61 -3.09 -2.35 10.15
C ARG A 61 -2.54 -1.99 8.77
N LEU A 62 -2.63 -2.91 7.81
CA LEU A 62 -2.19 -2.67 6.44
C LEU A 62 -2.92 -1.49 5.81
N VAL A 63 -4.23 -1.33 6.05
CA VAL A 63 -4.99 -0.15 5.57
C VAL A 63 -4.38 1.14 6.09
N TRP A 64 -4.12 1.24 7.38
CA TRP A 64 -3.52 2.43 8.00
C TRP A 64 -2.09 2.68 7.51
N ALA A 65 -1.29 1.62 7.36
CA ALA A 65 0.05 1.72 6.80
C ALA A 65 0.03 2.22 5.35
N THR A 66 -0.89 1.73 4.52
CA THR A 66 -1.08 2.21 3.15
C THR A 66 -1.49 3.68 3.12
N PHE A 67 -2.45 4.08 3.95
CA PHE A 67 -2.83 5.49 4.06
C PHE A 67 -1.62 6.38 4.43
N PHE A 68 -0.84 5.96 5.43
CA PHE A 68 0.37 6.67 5.84
C PHE A 68 1.38 6.82 4.69
N VAL A 69 1.67 5.75 3.95
CA VAL A 69 2.63 5.81 2.83
C VAL A 69 2.13 6.70 1.68
N ILE A 70 0.83 6.77 1.45
CA ILE A 70 0.23 7.71 0.50
C ILE A 70 0.43 9.15 0.99
N MET A 71 0.21 9.43 2.28
CA MET A 71 0.48 10.77 2.84
C MET A 71 1.96 11.17 2.72
N VAL A 72 2.89 10.23 2.94
CA VAL A 72 4.32 10.48 2.70
C VAL A 72 4.59 10.87 1.25
N ALA A 73 3.91 10.27 0.27
CA ALA A 73 4.05 10.66 -1.13
C ALA A 73 3.60 12.10 -1.38
N PHE A 74 2.42 12.48 -0.88
CA PHE A 74 1.90 13.84 -1.02
C PHE A 74 2.77 14.88 -0.31
N ILE A 75 3.24 14.57 0.90
CA ILE A 75 4.17 15.44 1.64
C ILE A 75 5.49 15.58 0.88
N GLY A 76 6.03 14.49 0.35
CA GLY A 76 7.25 14.50 -0.46
C GLY A 76 7.11 15.40 -1.69
N LYS A 77 5.96 15.34 -2.36
CA LYS A 77 5.62 16.22 -3.49
C LYS A 77 5.44 17.68 -3.08
N ALA A 78 4.78 17.95 -1.96
CA ALA A 78 4.61 19.31 -1.45
C ALA A 78 5.96 19.96 -1.09
N ILE A 79 6.85 19.19 -0.45
CA ILE A 79 8.23 19.62 -0.17
C ILE A 79 8.95 19.89 -1.49
N ALA A 80 8.91 18.96 -2.46
CA ALA A 80 9.56 19.16 -3.75
C ALA A 80 9.07 20.43 -4.47
N GLY A 81 7.76 20.64 -4.53
CA GLY A 81 7.16 21.83 -5.16
C GLY A 81 7.59 23.14 -4.49
N TRP A 82 7.56 23.19 -3.16
CA TRP A 82 8.04 24.37 -2.42
C TRP A 82 9.52 24.65 -2.67
N ARG A 83 10.35 23.61 -2.78
CA ARG A 83 11.79 23.77 -2.99
C ARG A 83 12.16 24.16 -4.41
N THR A 84 11.39 23.72 -5.41
CA THR A 84 11.62 24.01 -6.82
C THR A 84 10.96 25.33 -7.25
N ASN A 85 9.70 25.55 -6.85
CA ASN A 85 8.84 26.63 -7.38
C ASN A 85 8.36 27.63 -6.31
N GLY A 86 8.70 27.42 -5.04
CA GLY A 86 8.20 28.24 -3.93
C GLY A 86 6.73 27.99 -3.56
N ASP A 87 6.08 27.00 -4.19
CA ASP A 87 4.66 26.68 -4.00
C ASP A 87 4.47 25.19 -3.68
N ILE A 88 3.83 24.88 -2.54
CA ILE A 88 3.54 23.50 -2.10
C ILE A 88 2.54 22.77 -3.00
N PHE A 89 1.75 23.50 -3.81
CA PHE A 89 0.73 22.90 -4.68
C PHE A 89 1.23 22.62 -6.10
N SER A 90 2.40 23.12 -6.48
CA SER A 90 2.90 23.03 -7.87
C SER A 90 3.14 21.59 -8.35
N GLU A 91 3.43 20.66 -7.43
CA GLU A 91 3.77 19.27 -7.74
C GLU A 91 2.85 18.22 -7.07
N ILE A 92 1.83 18.66 -6.31
CA ILE A 92 1.02 17.76 -5.48
C ILE A 92 -0.02 16.95 -6.29
N TRP A 93 -0.42 17.46 -7.44
CA TRP A 93 -1.48 16.88 -8.25
C TRP A 93 -0.98 15.69 -9.09
N PRO A 94 -1.74 14.59 -9.19
CA PRO A 94 -1.38 13.47 -10.06
C PRO A 94 -1.33 13.89 -11.53
N THR A 95 -0.17 13.74 -12.17
CA THR A 95 0.01 14.03 -13.62
C THR A 95 0.21 12.77 -14.45
N ASN A 96 0.31 11.61 -13.82
CA ASN A 96 0.59 10.34 -14.47
C ASN A 96 -0.21 9.18 -13.86
N LEU A 97 -0.19 8.04 -14.55
CA LEU A 97 -0.94 6.85 -14.15
C LEU A 97 -0.57 6.35 -12.74
N HIS A 98 0.72 6.34 -12.38
CA HIS A 98 1.14 5.93 -11.03
C HIS A 98 0.49 6.80 -9.95
N GLY A 99 0.46 8.13 -10.14
CA GLY A 99 -0.18 9.07 -9.22
C GLY A 99 -1.69 8.81 -9.03
N TYR A 100 -2.41 8.50 -10.11
CA TYR A 100 -3.84 8.15 -10.03
C TYR A 100 -4.10 6.76 -9.42
N MET A 101 -3.17 5.82 -9.63
CA MET A 101 -3.30 4.45 -9.11
C MET A 101 -3.18 4.37 -7.58
N GLY A 102 -2.47 5.29 -6.92
CA GLY A 102 -2.33 5.31 -5.46
C GLY A 102 -3.69 5.39 -4.73
N PRO A 103 -4.48 6.47 -4.95
CA PRO A 103 -5.82 6.61 -4.38
C PRO A 103 -6.78 5.48 -4.79
N LEU A 104 -6.75 5.08 -6.07
CA LEU A 104 -7.58 3.97 -6.55
C LEU A 104 -7.26 2.65 -5.82
N GLY A 105 -5.97 2.33 -5.70
CA GLY A 105 -5.50 1.15 -4.98
C GLY A 105 -5.92 1.17 -3.50
N PHE A 106 -5.90 2.34 -2.86
CA PHE A 106 -6.37 2.49 -1.49
C PHE A 106 -7.87 2.22 -1.34
N ILE A 107 -8.70 2.74 -2.24
CA ILE A 107 -10.15 2.45 -2.25
C ILE A 107 -10.39 0.94 -2.40
N LEU A 108 -9.68 0.29 -3.32
CA LEU A 108 -9.79 -1.16 -3.51
C LEU A 108 -9.32 -1.94 -2.28
N LEU A 109 -8.28 -1.47 -1.58
CA LEU A 109 -7.82 -2.07 -0.33
C LEU A 109 -8.86 -1.94 0.80
N LEU A 110 -9.55 -0.79 0.91
CA LEU A 110 -10.65 -0.61 1.87
C LEU A 110 -11.79 -1.60 1.60
N ILE A 111 -12.14 -1.79 0.32
CA ILE A 111 -13.14 -2.79 -0.09
C ILE A 111 -12.66 -4.21 0.30
N LEU A 112 -11.40 -4.55 0.00
CA LEU A 112 -10.83 -5.86 0.34
C LEU A 112 -10.85 -6.12 1.85
N ALA A 113 -10.47 -5.12 2.66
CA ALA A 113 -10.49 -5.19 4.12
C ALA A 113 -11.91 -5.38 4.66
N ARG A 114 -12.90 -4.68 4.09
CA ARG A 114 -14.32 -4.88 4.42
C ARG A 114 -14.78 -6.31 4.12
N MET A 115 -14.39 -6.88 2.98
CA MET A 115 -14.72 -8.28 2.63
C MET A 115 -14.07 -9.28 3.60
N GLY A 116 -12.85 -8.99 4.07
CA GLY A 116 -12.16 -9.77 5.11
C GLY A 116 -12.96 -9.78 6.42
N LYS A 117 -13.41 -8.60 6.88
CA LYS A 117 -14.27 -8.46 8.06
C LYS A 117 -15.58 -9.24 7.93
N GLN A 118 -16.25 -9.15 6.78
CA GLN A 118 -17.47 -9.92 6.53
C GLN A 118 -17.24 -11.43 6.62
N THR A 119 -16.09 -11.92 6.14
CA THR A 119 -15.73 -13.34 6.23
C THR A 119 -15.45 -13.75 7.68
N ARG A 120 -14.76 -12.91 8.45
CA ARG A 120 -14.53 -13.10 9.89
C ARG A 120 -15.85 -13.15 10.65
N ASP A 121 -16.72 -12.17 10.44
CA ASP A 121 -17.97 -12.02 11.19
C ASP A 121 -18.90 -13.22 10.92
N ALA A 122 -19.06 -13.61 9.65
CA ALA A 122 -19.81 -14.82 9.29
C ALA A 122 -19.23 -16.10 9.94
N ARG A 123 -17.90 -16.20 10.05
CA ARG A 123 -17.22 -17.32 10.74
C ARG A 123 -17.52 -17.33 12.23
N LEU A 124 -17.46 -16.17 12.89
CA LEU A 124 -17.74 -16.04 14.33
C LEU A 124 -19.21 -16.34 14.65
N GLU A 125 -20.11 -16.00 13.75
CA GLU A 125 -21.55 -16.28 13.85
C GLU A 125 -21.93 -17.72 13.48
N GLY A 126 -20.97 -18.57 13.10
CA GLY A 126 -21.24 -19.96 12.68
C GLY A 126 -21.96 -20.08 11.32
N LYS A 127 -22.04 -18.99 10.54
CA LYS A 127 -22.69 -18.98 9.22
C LYS A 127 -21.78 -19.56 8.14
N LYS A 128 -22.36 -20.01 7.03
CA LYS A 128 -21.59 -20.47 5.85
C LYS A 128 -20.80 -19.30 5.25
N PHE A 129 -19.47 -19.36 5.34
CA PHE A 129 -18.56 -18.27 4.90
C PHE A 129 -17.65 -18.63 3.73
N SER A 130 -17.71 -19.85 3.18
CA SER A 130 -16.79 -20.33 2.13
C SER A 130 -16.80 -19.46 0.88
N HIS A 131 -17.98 -19.00 0.45
CA HIS A 131 -18.14 -18.11 -0.69
C HIS A 131 -17.60 -16.69 -0.42
N LEU A 132 -17.76 -16.17 0.80
CA LEU A 132 -17.19 -14.87 1.20
C LEU A 132 -15.65 -14.93 1.20
N LYS A 133 -15.09 -16.00 1.78
CA LYS A 133 -13.65 -16.29 1.74
C LYS A 133 -13.12 -16.34 0.31
N LEU A 134 -13.83 -17.04 -0.60
CA LEU A 134 -13.45 -17.13 -2.00
C LEU A 134 -13.46 -15.75 -2.66
N LYS A 135 -14.53 -14.97 -2.50
CA LYS A 135 -14.62 -13.61 -3.05
C LYS A 135 -13.49 -12.71 -2.56
N HIS A 136 -13.23 -12.70 -1.24
CA HIS A 136 -12.11 -11.95 -0.66
C HIS A 136 -10.77 -12.39 -1.27
N GLY A 137 -10.54 -13.70 -1.39
CA GLY A 137 -9.36 -14.24 -2.04
C GLY A 137 -9.21 -13.75 -3.48
N ARG A 138 -10.25 -13.87 -4.30
CA ARG A 138 -10.21 -13.41 -5.71
C ARG A 138 -9.96 -11.92 -5.82
N ALA A 139 -10.55 -11.10 -4.94
CA ALA A 139 -10.26 -9.68 -4.88
C ALA A 139 -8.78 -9.41 -4.50
N ALA A 140 -8.20 -10.21 -3.61
CA ALA A 140 -6.77 -10.12 -3.30
C ALA A 140 -5.88 -10.47 -4.50
N ASP A 141 -6.27 -11.43 -5.35
CA ASP A 141 -5.54 -11.73 -6.61
C ASP A 141 -5.45 -10.46 -7.49
N PHE A 142 -6.56 -9.72 -7.63
CA PHE A 142 -6.60 -8.45 -8.38
C PHE A 142 -5.72 -7.37 -7.74
N ILE A 143 -5.77 -7.22 -6.41
CA ILE A 143 -4.93 -6.24 -5.70
C ILE A 143 -3.45 -6.50 -5.93
N ILE A 144 -3.00 -7.76 -5.94
CA ILE A 144 -1.59 -8.10 -6.19
C ILE A 144 -1.14 -7.66 -7.58
N ILE A 145 -1.96 -7.93 -8.60
CA ILE A 145 -1.64 -7.54 -9.98
C ILE A 145 -1.54 -6.01 -10.08
N ILE A 146 -2.52 -5.29 -9.52
CA ILE A 146 -2.54 -3.82 -9.52
C ILE A 146 -1.33 -3.27 -8.75
N ALA A 147 -0.99 -3.85 -7.60
CA ALA A 147 0.16 -3.43 -6.79
C ALA A 147 1.48 -3.58 -7.54
N ILE A 148 1.68 -4.68 -8.27
CA ILE A 148 2.87 -4.90 -9.10
C ILE A 148 2.95 -3.86 -10.21
N ILE A 149 1.86 -3.62 -10.94
CA ILE A 149 1.81 -2.60 -12.00
C ILE A 149 2.10 -1.21 -11.41
N HIS A 150 1.46 -0.87 -10.29
CA HIS A 150 1.66 0.42 -9.62
C HIS A 150 3.11 0.62 -9.18
N ALA A 151 3.73 -0.42 -8.59
CA ALA A 151 5.12 -0.39 -8.15
C ALA A 151 6.09 -0.25 -9.34
N PHE A 152 5.82 -0.97 -10.44
CA PHE A 152 6.61 -0.87 -11.67
C PHE A 152 6.55 0.54 -12.27
N LEU A 153 5.35 1.12 -12.38
CA LEU A 153 5.21 2.50 -12.86
C LEU A 153 5.86 3.51 -11.90
N GLY A 154 5.80 3.27 -10.59
CA GLY A 154 6.48 4.09 -9.59
C GLY A 154 7.99 4.04 -9.73
N PHE A 155 8.55 2.86 -9.98
CA PHE A 155 9.98 2.69 -10.28
C PHE A 155 10.38 3.47 -11.53
N LEU A 156 9.63 3.37 -12.63
CA LEU A 156 9.88 4.16 -13.84
C LEU A 156 9.79 5.67 -13.56
N TYR A 157 8.85 6.07 -12.70
CA TYR A 157 8.65 7.48 -12.36
C TYR A 157 9.85 8.10 -11.62
N ILE A 158 10.63 7.30 -10.87
CA ILE A 158 11.85 7.78 -10.18
C ILE A 158 12.80 8.48 -11.16
N PHE A 159 13.00 7.91 -12.36
CA PHE A 159 13.89 8.47 -13.40
C PHE A 159 13.38 9.77 -14.04
N SER A 160 12.13 10.14 -13.79
CA SER A 160 11.54 11.39 -14.30
C SER A 160 11.51 12.51 -13.28
N VAL A 161 11.71 12.20 -11.98
CA VAL A 161 11.59 13.19 -10.90
C VAL A 161 12.90 13.46 -10.16
N LEU A 162 13.84 12.51 -10.21
CA LEU A 162 15.22 12.68 -9.78
C LEU A 162 16.06 13.01 -11.01
#